data_AF-A0A1V6RJB8-F1
#
_entry.id   AF-A0A1V6RJB8-F1
#
_cell.length_a   1.000
_cell.length_b   1.000
_cell.length_c   1.000
_cell.angle_alpha   90.00
_cell.angle_beta   90.00
_cell.angle_gamma   90.00
#
_symmetry.space_group_name_H-M   'P 1'
#
loop_
_entity.id
_entity.type
_entity.pdbx_description
1 polymer ?
#
loop_
_entity_poly.entity_id
_entity_poly.type
_entity_poly.pdbx_seq_one_letter_code
_entity_poly.pdbx_strand_id
1 'polypeptide(L)'
;MVAKHFYLPGEAITSARPIEVETTVDYQGLQILIADQFAIVDPNAIGFQQYGRFLVLLPFVENFFEIYPDDLGNHQRLFDQSGSIIQTKNMGWTVYHTNDPKLSAIAFAESDFFTKKISEAHPLYLIKNQQASVILGDTDIPEQRAAHRSLPPALGPKAVV
;
A
#
# COMPACT_ATOMS: atom_id res chain seq x y z
N MET A 1 25.27 -11.61 23.30
CA MET A 1 24.41 -10.42 23.31
C MET A 1 25.17 -9.27 22.69
N VAL A 2 24.59 -8.59 21.71
CA VAL A 2 25.19 -7.42 21.06
C VAL A 2 24.19 -6.27 21.14
N ALA A 3 24.60 -5.14 21.71
CA ALA A 3 23.77 -3.94 21.76
C ALA A 3 23.76 -3.26 20.39
N LYS A 4 22.57 -3.11 19.79
CA LYS A 4 22.35 -2.32 18.57
C LYS A 4 21.44 -1.14 18.87
N HIS A 5 21.63 -0.04 18.15
CA HIS A 5 20.85 1.18 18.34
C HIS A 5 19.73 1.26 17.32
N PHE A 6 18.50 1.46 17.79
CA PHE A 6 17.29 1.50 16.97
C PHE A 6 16.57 2.85 17.08
N TYR A 7 16.02 3.38 15.98
CA TYR A 7 15.20 4.59 15.98
C TYR A 7 14.08 4.52 14.92
N LEU A 8 13.02 5.30 15.11
CA LEU A 8 11.93 5.39 14.15
C LEU A 8 12.19 6.45 13.05
N PRO A 9 11.68 6.26 11.83
CA PRO A 9 11.73 7.21 10.74
C PRO A 9 11.10 8.52 11.15
N GLY A 10 11.80 9.61 10.88
CA GLY A 10 11.38 10.95 11.30
C GLY A 10 11.89 11.37 12.69
N GLU A 11 12.44 10.45 13.49
CA GLU A 11 13.16 10.80 14.70
C GLU A 11 14.62 11.16 14.41
N ALA A 12 15.19 12.03 15.24
CA ALA A 12 16.62 12.35 15.14
C ALA A 12 17.46 11.10 15.51
N ILE A 13 18.57 10.87 14.81
CA ILE A 13 19.47 9.72 15.08
C ILE A 13 19.97 9.71 16.55
N THR A 14 20.03 10.88 17.19
CA THR A 14 20.39 11.03 18.60
C THR A 14 19.38 10.43 19.58
N SER A 15 18.15 10.16 19.14
CA SER A 15 17.10 9.50 19.93
C SER A 15 17.19 7.97 19.88
N ALA A 16 18.16 7.41 19.15
CA ALA A 16 18.30 5.97 18.99
C ALA A 16 18.51 5.25 20.33
N ARG A 17 17.68 4.24 20.58
CA ARG A 17 17.67 3.47 21.83
C ARG A 17 18.57 2.24 21.69
N PRO A 18 19.47 1.97 22.65
CA PRO A 18 20.24 0.73 22.65
C PRO A 18 19.34 -0.44 23.08
N ILE A 19 19.29 -1.49 22.26
CA ILE A 19 18.57 -2.72 22.56
C ILE A 19 19.56 -3.89 22.46
N GLU A 20 19.57 -4.71 23.49
CA GLU A 20 20.37 -5.93 23.53
C GLU A 20 19.71 -7.00 22.67
N VAL A 21 20.40 -7.42 21.61
CA VAL A 21 19.92 -8.47 20.71
C VAL A 21 20.77 -9.71 20.92
N GLU A 22 20.11 -10.85 21.13
CA GLU A 22 20.76 -12.15 21.12
C GLU A 22 21.21 -12.50 19.70
N THR A 23 22.42 -13.02 19.54
CA THR A 23 22.99 -13.36 18.23
C THR A 23 22.32 -14.55 17.56
N THR A 24 21.49 -15.27 18.30
CA THR A 24 20.71 -16.44 17.87
C THR A 24 19.26 -16.11 17.54
N VAL A 25 18.82 -14.85 17.74
CA VAL A 25 17.43 -14.46 17.47
C VAL A 25 17.19 -14.47 15.96
N ASP A 26 16.06 -15.05 15.55
CA ASP A 26 15.61 -15.04 14.16
C ASP A 26 14.91 -13.72 13.81
N TYR A 27 14.60 -13.51 12.53
CA TYR A 27 13.99 -12.27 12.06
C TYR A 27 12.65 -11.98 12.76
N GLN A 28 11.81 -13.01 12.95
CA GLN A 28 10.52 -12.88 13.61
C GLN A 28 10.68 -12.57 15.10
N GLY A 29 11.62 -13.21 15.79
CA GLY A 29 11.96 -12.90 17.18
C GLY A 29 12.48 -11.47 17.34
N LEU A 30 13.26 -10.97 16.38
CA LEU A 30 13.68 -9.57 16.36
C LEU A 30 12.49 -8.61 16.17
N GLN A 31 11.56 -8.94 15.26
CA GLN A 31 10.33 -8.15 15.06
C GLN A 31 9.51 -8.08 16.35
N ILE A 32 9.31 -9.20 17.04
CA ILE A 32 8.54 -9.26 18.30
C ILE A 32 9.22 -8.46 19.41
N LEU A 33 10.54 -8.62 19.59
CA LEU A 33 11.32 -7.90 20.59
C LEU A 33 11.19 -6.38 20.41
N ILE A 34 11.31 -5.93 19.16
CA ILE A 34 11.23 -4.52 18.82
C ILE A 34 9.79 -3.99 18.94
N ALA A 35 8.81 -4.80 18.56
CA ALA A 35 7.40 -4.43 18.73
C ALA A 35 7.05 -4.15 20.19
N ASP A 36 7.55 -4.97 21.11
CA ASP A 36 7.41 -4.76 22.55
C ASP A 36 8.10 -3.47 23.02
N GLN A 37 9.38 -3.27 22.64
CA GLN A 37 10.17 -2.10 23.07
C GLN A 37 9.67 -0.75 22.53
N PHE A 38 9.04 -0.75 21.35
CA PHE A 38 8.52 0.46 20.69
C PHE A 38 6.98 0.55 20.73
N ALA A 39 6.31 -0.35 21.45
CA ALA A 39 4.84 -0.42 21.54
C ALA A 39 4.15 -0.47 20.15
N ILE A 40 4.69 -1.25 19.22
CA ILE A 40 4.12 -1.48 17.90
C ILE A 40 3.14 -2.64 17.98
N VAL A 41 1.92 -2.44 17.47
CA VAL A 41 0.80 -3.39 17.61
C VAL A 41 0.97 -4.65 16.75
N ASP A 42 1.52 -4.52 15.52
CA ASP A 42 1.76 -5.64 14.62
C ASP A 42 3.27 -5.82 14.37
N PRO A 43 3.90 -6.84 14.96
CA PRO A 43 5.33 -7.11 14.78
C PRO A 43 5.71 -7.46 13.34
N ASN A 44 4.83 -8.15 12.60
CA ASN A 44 5.16 -8.64 11.25
C ASN A 44 5.33 -7.50 10.25
N ALA A 45 4.74 -6.35 10.56
CA ALA A 45 4.78 -5.15 9.76
C ALA A 45 6.13 -4.39 9.85
N ILE A 46 7.06 -4.82 10.72
CA ILE A 46 8.31 -4.10 11.00
C ILE A 46 9.41 -4.52 10.01
N GLY A 47 9.84 -3.57 9.17
CA GLY A 47 11.08 -3.68 8.39
C GLY A 47 12.30 -3.17 9.17
N PHE A 48 13.49 -3.62 8.79
CA PHE A 48 14.76 -3.14 9.35
C PHE A 48 15.68 -2.65 8.24
N GLN A 49 16.24 -1.44 8.40
CA GLN A 49 17.25 -0.92 7.48
C GLN A 49 18.51 -0.50 8.24
N GLN A 50 19.66 -1.06 7.86
CA GLN A 50 20.93 -0.74 8.50
C GLN A 50 21.61 0.45 7.84
N TYR A 51 21.93 1.47 8.63
CA TYR A 51 22.78 2.60 8.24
C TYR A 51 24.00 2.66 9.16
N GLY A 52 25.09 2.02 8.70
CA GLY A 52 26.32 1.88 9.48
C GLY A 52 26.08 1.08 10.77
N ARG A 53 26.14 1.76 11.93
CA ARG A 53 25.94 1.18 13.28
C ARG A 53 24.50 1.31 13.81
N PHE A 54 23.63 2.01 13.10
CA PHE A 54 22.24 2.24 13.51
C PHE A 54 21.28 1.41 12.64
N LEU A 55 20.19 0.96 13.25
CA LEU A 55 19.08 0.28 12.58
C LEU A 55 17.85 1.18 12.60
N VAL A 56 17.29 1.46 11.43
CA VAL A 56 16.04 2.19 11.26
C VAL A 56 14.90 1.18 11.26
N LEU A 57 13.92 1.42 12.11
CA LEU A 57 12.71 0.61 12.21
C LEU A 57 11.67 1.11 11.24
N LEU A 58 11.14 0.26 10.38
CA LEU A 58 10.25 0.69 9.31
C LEU A 58 8.88 0.05 9.53
N PRO A 59 8.03 0.67 10.37
CA PRO A 59 6.72 0.11 10.66
C PRO A 59 5.82 0.17 9.43
N PHE A 60 5.11 -0.92 9.18
CA PHE A 60 4.17 -1.09 8.06
C PHE A 60 4.79 -1.03 6.67
N VAL A 61 6.06 -1.42 6.54
CA VAL A 61 6.81 -1.30 5.27
C VAL A 61 6.83 -2.59 4.45
N GLU A 62 6.28 -3.71 4.95
CA GLU A 62 6.15 -5.02 4.27
C GLU A 62 6.68 -5.09 2.81
N ASN A 63 5.82 -4.96 1.79
CA ASN A 63 6.26 -5.07 0.38
C ASN A 63 6.85 -3.77 -0.21
N PHE A 64 6.99 -2.70 0.57
CA PHE A 64 7.36 -1.38 0.06
C PHE A 64 8.75 -1.41 -0.58
N PHE A 65 9.71 -2.14 0.00
CA PHE A 65 11.06 -2.27 -0.56
C PHE A 65 11.17 -3.28 -1.69
N GLU A 66 10.24 -4.21 -1.77
CA GLU A 66 10.17 -5.13 -2.90
C GLU A 66 9.62 -4.41 -4.12
N ILE A 67 8.75 -3.41 -3.92
CA ILE A 67 8.09 -2.66 -4.98
C ILE A 67 8.89 -1.41 -5.38
N TYR A 68 9.26 -0.56 -4.43
CA TYR A 68 9.94 0.72 -4.69
C TYR A 68 11.46 0.57 -4.65
N PRO A 69 12.21 1.38 -5.43
CA PRO A 69 11.75 2.53 -6.23
C PRO A 69 11.26 2.20 -7.65
N ASP A 70 11.53 0.99 -8.17
CA ASP A 70 11.13 0.55 -9.51
C ASP A 70 9.80 -0.20 -9.47
N ASP A 71 8.71 0.55 -9.28
CA ASP A 71 7.37 0.00 -9.11
C ASP A 71 6.97 -0.93 -10.27
N LEU A 72 7.15 -0.48 -11.52
CA LEU A 72 6.75 -1.24 -12.70
C LEU A 72 7.59 -2.51 -12.88
N GLY A 73 8.92 -2.38 -12.80
CA GLY A 73 9.81 -3.52 -13.02
C GLY A 73 9.68 -4.57 -11.92
N ASN A 74 9.49 -4.15 -10.67
CA ASN A 74 9.35 -5.07 -9.57
C ASN A 74 8.00 -5.79 -9.55
N HIS A 75 6.89 -5.10 -9.85
CA HIS A 75 5.61 -5.78 -10.03
C HIS A 75 5.68 -6.81 -11.17
N GLN A 76 6.35 -6.50 -12.28
CA GLN A 76 6.56 -7.46 -13.37
C GLN A 76 7.34 -8.70 -12.90
N ARG A 77 8.43 -8.53 -12.14
CA ARG A 77 9.19 -9.67 -11.57
C ARG A 77 8.33 -10.52 -10.65
N LEU A 78 7.46 -9.90 -9.85
CA LEU A 78 6.53 -10.61 -8.97
C LEU A 78 5.48 -11.40 -9.76
N PHE A 79 4.94 -10.82 -10.84
CA PHE A 79 4.03 -11.54 -11.74
C PHE A 79 4.71 -12.74 -12.43
N ASP A 80 5.97 -12.58 -12.83
CA ASP A 80 6.74 -13.67 -13.47
C ASP A 80 6.98 -14.85 -12.50
N GLN A 81 7.10 -14.57 -11.19
CA GLN A 81 7.34 -15.57 -10.16
C GLN A 81 6.05 -16.22 -9.62
N SER A 82 5.02 -15.42 -9.38
CA SER A 82 3.81 -15.83 -8.65
C SER A 82 2.59 -16.06 -9.55
N GLY A 83 2.66 -15.63 -10.81
CA GLY A 83 1.57 -15.74 -11.78
C GLY A 83 0.77 -14.44 -11.93
N SER A 84 -0.44 -14.54 -12.48
CA SER A 84 -1.22 -13.38 -12.95
C SER A 84 -1.87 -12.51 -11.87
N ILE A 85 -1.87 -12.96 -10.61
CA ILE A 85 -2.37 -12.19 -9.47
C ILE A 85 -1.28 -12.18 -8.40
N ILE A 86 -0.99 -11.00 -7.87
CA ILE A 86 -0.10 -10.81 -6.73
C ILE A 86 -0.80 -10.00 -5.64
N GLN A 87 -0.45 -10.31 -4.39
CA GLN A 87 -0.93 -9.59 -3.22
C GLN A 87 0.23 -8.77 -2.68
N THR A 88 0.01 -7.48 -2.50
CA THR A 88 0.97 -6.58 -1.83
C THR A 88 0.34 -6.09 -0.54
N LYS A 89 1.14 -6.05 0.51
CA LYS A 89 0.81 -5.45 1.77
C LYS A 89 1.72 -4.26 2.01
N ASN A 90 1.14 -3.07 2.07
CA ASN A 90 1.87 -1.83 2.27
C ASN A 90 1.10 -0.97 3.26
N MET A 91 1.77 -0.47 4.29
CA MET A 91 1.19 0.45 5.28
C MET A 91 -0.08 -0.08 5.98
N GLY A 92 -0.20 -1.42 6.13
CA GLY A 92 -1.40 -2.07 6.67
C GLY A 92 -2.50 -2.38 5.64
N TRP A 93 -2.26 -2.11 4.36
CA TRP A 93 -3.22 -2.29 3.28
C TRP A 93 -2.90 -3.49 2.44
N THR A 94 -3.90 -4.32 2.20
CA THR A 94 -3.77 -5.41 1.23
C THR A 94 -4.34 -4.96 -0.11
N VAL A 95 -3.49 -4.90 -1.12
CA VAL A 95 -3.88 -4.61 -2.50
C VAL A 95 -3.60 -5.83 -3.36
N TYR A 96 -4.57 -6.22 -4.17
CA TYR A 96 -4.42 -7.28 -5.15
C TYR A 96 -4.19 -6.65 -6.52
N HIS A 97 -3.12 -7.05 -7.18
CA HIS A 97 -2.76 -6.57 -8.51
C HIS A 97 -2.92 -7.70 -9.52
N THR A 98 -3.37 -7.37 -10.72
CA THR A 98 -3.45 -8.29 -11.87
C THR A 98 -2.86 -7.64 -13.10
N ASN A 99 -2.13 -8.43 -13.90
CA ASN A 99 -1.70 -8.05 -15.24
C ASN A 99 -2.43 -8.82 -16.35
N ASP A 100 -3.32 -9.76 -16.01
CA ASP A 100 -4.11 -10.50 -16.99
C ASP A 100 -5.27 -9.63 -17.53
N PRO A 101 -5.36 -9.42 -18.86
CA PRO A 101 -6.43 -8.62 -19.45
C PRO A 101 -7.84 -9.18 -19.18
N LYS A 102 -8.00 -10.49 -19.04
CA LYS A 102 -9.30 -11.12 -18.73
C LYS A 102 -9.74 -10.81 -17.31
N LEU A 103 -8.83 -10.90 -16.34
CA LEU A 103 -9.11 -10.56 -14.94
C LEU A 103 -9.38 -9.06 -14.79
N SER A 104 -8.61 -8.22 -15.48
CA SER A 104 -8.84 -6.78 -15.50
C SER A 104 -10.21 -6.43 -16.07
N ALA A 105 -10.66 -7.09 -17.14
CA ALA A 105 -12.00 -6.89 -17.69
C ALA A 105 -13.11 -7.23 -16.68
N ILE A 106 -12.93 -8.29 -15.87
CA ILE A 106 -13.88 -8.65 -14.80
C ILE A 106 -13.89 -7.58 -13.70
N ALA A 107 -12.72 -7.09 -13.27
CA ALA A 107 -12.63 -6.05 -12.25
C ALA A 107 -13.25 -4.72 -12.71
N PHE A 108 -13.08 -4.36 -13.98
CA PHE A 108 -13.65 -3.14 -14.57
C PHE A 108 -15.12 -3.26 -14.98
N ALA A 109 -15.70 -4.46 -14.99
CA ALA A 109 -17.10 -4.66 -15.37
C ALA A 109 -18.10 -4.10 -14.33
N GLU A 110 -17.64 -3.64 -13.17
CA GLU A 110 -18.46 -3.12 -12.07
C GLU A 110 -19.67 -4.03 -11.77
N SER A 111 -19.39 -5.18 -11.14
CA SER A 111 -20.37 -6.23 -10.82
C SER A 111 -20.68 -6.28 -9.32
N ASP A 112 -21.52 -7.22 -8.88
CA ASP A 112 -21.83 -7.44 -7.47
C ASP A 112 -20.57 -7.65 -6.58
N PHE A 113 -19.46 -8.08 -7.18
CA PHE A 113 -18.19 -8.30 -6.48
C PHE A 113 -17.21 -7.13 -6.57
N PHE A 114 -17.38 -6.23 -7.54
CA PHE A 114 -16.43 -5.15 -7.82
C PHE A 114 -17.15 -3.82 -7.96
N THR A 115 -16.84 -2.88 -7.07
CA THR A 115 -17.44 -1.53 -7.04
C THR A 115 -16.35 -0.48 -6.92
N LYS A 116 -16.62 0.74 -7.41
CA LYS A 116 -15.76 1.92 -7.22
C LYS A 116 -16.04 2.62 -5.89
N LYS A 117 -16.60 1.91 -4.92
CA LYS A 117 -16.83 2.44 -3.58
C LYS A 117 -15.51 2.71 -2.86
N ILE A 118 -15.30 3.97 -2.50
CA ILE A 118 -14.15 4.37 -1.69
C ILE A 118 -14.46 4.04 -0.22
N SER A 119 -13.73 3.07 0.35
CA SER A 119 -13.87 2.65 1.75
C SER A 119 -13.31 3.68 2.72
N GLU A 120 -13.75 3.66 3.98
CA GLU A 120 -13.23 4.57 5.04
C GLU A 120 -11.75 4.45 5.26
N ALA A 121 -11.20 3.26 5.01
CA ALA A 121 -9.77 3.07 5.04
C ALA A 121 -9.12 3.94 3.94
N HIS A 122 -9.65 3.92 2.69
CA HIS A 122 -9.01 4.41 1.44
C HIS A 122 -8.31 5.78 1.60
N PRO A 123 -7.07 6.01 1.09
CA PRO A 123 -6.38 7.29 1.29
C PRO A 123 -7.15 8.48 0.68
N LEU A 124 -7.93 8.21 -0.37
CA LEU A 124 -8.78 9.21 -1.03
C LEU A 124 -10.15 9.41 -0.32
N TYR A 125 -10.43 8.69 0.76
CA TYR A 125 -11.72 8.77 1.46
C TYR A 125 -12.04 10.19 1.93
N LEU A 126 -11.04 10.90 2.45
CA LEU A 126 -11.19 12.27 2.96
C LEU A 126 -11.50 13.30 1.88
N ILE A 127 -11.11 13.05 0.64
CA ILE A 127 -11.36 13.95 -0.50
C ILE A 127 -12.52 13.48 -1.37
N LYS A 128 -13.26 12.46 -0.91
CA LYS A 128 -14.43 11.94 -1.60
C LYS A 128 -15.45 13.05 -1.76
N ASN A 129 -15.82 13.34 -3.01
CA ASN A 129 -16.79 14.37 -3.34
C ASN A 129 -17.92 13.77 -4.16
N GLN A 130 -19.07 13.56 -3.51
CA GLN A 130 -20.26 13.02 -4.16
C GLN A 130 -20.85 13.96 -5.21
N GLN A 131 -20.54 15.26 -5.16
CA GLN A 131 -20.98 16.24 -6.16
C GLN A 131 -20.07 16.29 -7.40
N ALA A 132 -18.84 15.77 -7.32
CA ALA A 132 -17.87 15.69 -8.42
C ALA A 132 -17.66 14.23 -8.86
N SER A 133 -18.77 13.58 -9.20
CA SER A 133 -18.95 12.13 -9.30
C SER A 133 -18.19 11.40 -10.43
N VAL A 134 -17.40 12.10 -11.25
CA VAL A 134 -16.71 11.50 -12.40
C VAL A 134 -15.56 10.58 -12.00
N ILE A 135 -14.79 10.96 -10.97
CA ILE A 135 -13.58 10.23 -10.55
C ILE A 135 -13.66 9.78 -9.09
N LEU A 136 -14.26 10.58 -8.21
CA LEU A 136 -14.28 10.35 -6.76
C LEU A 136 -15.68 9.99 -6.23
N GLY A 137 -16.60 9.61 -7.10
CA GLY A 137 -17.95 9.16 -6.75
C GLY A 137 -18.03 7.64 -6.60
N ASP A 138 -18.88 7.17 -5.69
CA ASP A 138 -19.20 5.73 -5.57
C ASP A 138 -20.03 5.25 -6.77
N THR A 139 -19.99 3.93 -7.07
CA THR A 139 -20.75 3.33 -8.19
C THR A 139 -22.28 3.56 -8.11
N ASP A 140 -22.83 3.66 -6.91
CA ASP A 140 -24.28 3.58 -6.70
C ASP A 140 -25.01 4.94 -6.66
N ILE A 141 -24.28 6.07 -6.78
CA ILE A 141 -24.90 7.39 -6.65
C ILE A 141 -25.54 7.87 -7.98
N PRO A 142 -26.73 8.48 -7.95
CA PRO A 142 -27.42 8.93 -9.15
C PRO A 142 -26.63 10.02 -9.91
N GLU A 143 -25.83 10.82 -9.22
CA GLU A 143 -24.96 11.85 -9.79
C GLU A 143 -23.86 11.25 -10.68
N GLN A 144 -23.33 10.08 -10.34
CA GLN A 144 -22.34 9.40 -11.16
C GLN A 144 -22.98 8.94 -12.48
N ARG A 145 -24.17 8.35 -12.42
CA ARG A 145 -24.92 7.97 -13.63
C ARG A 145 -25.22 9.17 -14.53
N ALA A 146 -25.60 10.31 -13.92
CA ALA A 146 -25.84 11.54 -14.66
C ALA A 146 -24.55 12.06 -15.33
N ALA A 147 -23.44 12.12 -14.59
CA ALA A 147 -22.15 12.58 -15.10
C ALA A 147 -21.59 11.65 -16.19
N HIS A 148 -21.65 10.33 -16.01
CA HIS A 148 -21.19 9.35 -17.01
C HIS A 148 -22.09 9.29 -18.25
N ARG A 149 -23.32 9.82 -18.19
CA ARG A 149 -24.17 10.03 -19.37
C ARG A 149 -23.78 11.29 -20.15
N SER A 150 -23.49 12.38 -19.46
CA SER A 150 -23.29 13.71 -20.08
C SER A 150 -21.85 13.99 -20.48
N LEU A 151 -20.87 13.49 -19.72
CA LEU A 151 -19.47 13.79 -19.92
C LEU A 151 -18.86 13.15 -21.18
N PRO A 152 -19.07 11.84 -21.49
CA PRO A 152 -18.46 11.25 -22.68
C PRO A 152 -18.87 11.93 -24.00
N PRO A 153 -20.14 12.32 -24.21
CA PRO A 153 -20.52 13.14 -25.37
C PRO A 153 -19.83 14.51 -25.42
N ALA A 154 -19.65 15.16 -24.26
CA ALA A 154 -19.00 16.48 -24.16
C ALA A 154 -17.48 16.43 -24.38
N LEU A 155 -16.86 15.26 -24.23
CA LEU A 155 -15.44 15.01 -24.52
C LEU A 155 -15.24 14.24 -25.84
N GLY A 156 -16.30 14.07 -26.63
CA GLY A 156 -16.25 13.36 -27.90
C GLY A 156 -15.54 14.14 -29.00
N PRO A 157 -15.10 13.48 -30.09
CA PRO A 157 -14.33 14.12 -31.15
C PRO A 157 -15.00 15.35 -31.78
N LYS A 158 -16.33 15.40 -31.80
CA LYS A 158 -17.11 16.52 -32.35
C LYS A 158 -17.18 17.74 -31.42
N ALA A 159 -16.85 17.58 -30.14
CA ALA A 159 -16.93 18.64 -29.12
C ALA A 159 -15.59 19.35 -28.88
N VAL A 160 -14.49 18.82 -29.43
CA VAL A 160 -13.10 19.29 -29.23
C VAL A 160 -12.62 20.16 -30.40
N VAL A 161 -13.48 20.44 -31.38
CA VAL A 161 -13.18 21.21 -32.60
C VAL A 161 -13.79 22.60 -32.54
#